data_AF-A9EA23-F1
#
_entry.id   AF-A9EA23-F1
#
_cell.length_a   1.000
_cell.length_b   1.000
_cell.length_c   1.000
_cell.angle_alpha   90.00
_cell.angle_beta   90.00
_cell.angle_gamma   90.00
#
_symmetry.space_group_name_H-M   'P 1'
#
loop_
_entity.id
_entity.type
_entity.pdbx_description
1 polymer ?
#
loop_
_entity_poly.entity_id
_entity_poly.type
_entity_poly.pdbx_seq_one_letter_code
_entity_poly.pdbx_strand_id
1 'polypeptide(L)'
;MNEVTKWINIAKSDIKSSKILLENGCYSQSYFYFQQASEKANKAYWLFDGTLDENQLKKIGHNQFKPLRRNIVSEKNKIDYLRDFEEKSGFLLNSPLFKNVDIDKYQDKLNEGLKFIDRFKKRKIFDFREEELVEMLETLEGIKEIKFEMPENISDYLKQILKDQIELLQKFKTENADEQAHNLSNILNDHNKFSECLKLVKEFLDGIGILLYVSSTFRFCSILTVRHSNSTRYPQELDGKSPIDVYNDDLFIIRKQKDFLARLDEALDNLSTISINYKPIEVKKKTELAVKNKLFKIPDPTWSYFGANSEVDFYNLFVVLKNTHKDVPENIEKGLISFEKLQQLSYYHYPAYGDAFSRLTKIFEMSVKAKARILNIDLKNSNNKEKTLNILIREISSGYNNSFKKNMDWGRKMRNMNAHPDLNIIHGYILKKPLIRLVNIINDIFRTKGFFENEIRNFQKIKSNYKSLNKGLWILDQYLIHSVEIIAVRNNYSLWVFYPVRRRYPHNEKGNMYAFEPLFAVIKHHKFINDSLTLITYDDMKIELIPTNKTENIEKLKHYQSQIDSTTDKNNKIMESSKENSIGYQIEVFKHLISVY
;
A
#
# COMPACT_ATOMS: atom_id res chain seq x y z
N MET A 1 -5.70 -2.17 -17.50
CA MET A 1 -6.33 -0.85 -17.29
C MET A 1 -5.27 0.24 -17.49
N ASN A 2 -5.57 1.33 -18.23
CA ASN A 2 -4.66 2.49 -18.35
C ASN A 2 -4.38 3.04 -16.93
N GLU A 3 -3.11 3.30 -16.58
CA GLU A 3 -2.72 3.80 -15.24
C GLU A 3 -3.46 5.10 -14.90
N VAL A 4 -3.77 5.96 -15.89
CA VAL A 4 -4.64 7.13 -15.71
C VAL A 4 -6.00 6.72 -15.14
N THR A 5 -6.67 5.75 -15.76
CA THR A 5 -7.99 5.25 -15.33
C THR A 5 -7.94 4.64 -13.94
N LYS A 6 -6.84 3.98 -13.57
CA LYS A 6 -6.64 3.44 -12.22
C LYS A 6 -6.61 4.57 -11.18
N TRP A 7 -5.83 5.63 -11.41
CA TRP A 7 -5.81 6.79 -10.49
C TRP A 7 -7.16 7.51 -10.42
N ILE A 8 -7.87 7.64 -11.55
CA ILE A 8 -9.24 8.18 -11.58
C ILE A 8 -10.17 7.35 -10.69
N ASN A 9 -10.14 6.03 -10.80
CA ASN A 9 -11.02 5.15 -10.02
C ASN A 9 -10.72 5.23 -8.51
N ILE A 10 -9.44 5.30 -8.12
CA ILE A 10 -9.06 5.47 -6.71
C ILE A 10 -9.54 6.84 -6.22
N ALA A 11 -9.36 7.91 -6.99
CA ALA A 11 -9.83 9.24 -6.64
C ALA A 11 -11.36 9.28 -6.44
N LYS A 12 -12.14 8.64 -7.33
CA LYS A 12 -13.60 8.53 -7.17
C LYS A 12 -14.02 7.75 -5.93
N SER A 13 -13.31 6.68 -5.60
CA SER A 13 -13.54 5.93 -4.36
C SER A 13 -13.34 6.81 -3.12
N ASP A 14 -12.29 7.63 -3.12
CA ASP A 14 -12.05 8.59 -2.04
C ASP A 14 -13.11 9.71 -1.99
N ILE A 15 -13.57 10.23 -3.14
CA ILE A 15 -14.69 11.19 -3.20
C ILE A 15 -15.92 10.59 -2.52
N LYS A 16 -16.27 9.34 -2.86
CA LYS A 16 -17.41 8.65 -2.25
C LYS A 16 -17.24 8.52 -0.73
N SER A 17 -16.05 8.11 -0.28
CA SER A 17 -15.74 8.00 1.14
C SER A 17 -15.84 9.35 1.85
N SER A 18 -15.34 10.41 1.21
CA SER A 18 -15.40 11.79 1.69
C SER A 18 -16.84 12.29 1.83
N LYS A 19 -17.69 12.08 0.81
CA LYS A 19 -19.12 12.44 0.83
C LYS A 19 -19.86 11.76 1.99
N ILE A 20 -19.70 10.43 2.14
CA ILE A 20 -20.32 9.67 3.24
C ILE A 20 -19.89 10.23 4.61
N LEU A 21 -18.60 10.48 4.80
CA LEU A 21 -18.09 11.00 6.07
C LEU A 21 -18.57 12.43 6.35
N LEU A 22 -18.71 13.27 5.32
CA LEU A 22 -19.21 14.63 5.45
C LEU A 22 -20.66 14.63 5.94
N GLU A 23 -21.50 13.80 5.34
CA GLU A 23 -22.92 13.65 5.68
C GLU A 23 -23.15 13.11 7.10
N ASN A 24 -22.17 12.39 7.65
CA ASN A 24 -22.21 11.84 9.01
C ASN A 24 -21.48 12.71 10.05
N GLY A 25 -21.11 13.96 9.72
CA GLY A 25 -20.44 14.88 10.65
C GLY A 25 -18.98 14.52 10.98
N CYS A 26 -18.39 13.55 10.27
CA CYS A 26 -16.98 13.15 10.42
C CYS A 26 -16.06 14.07 9.61
N TYR A 27 -16.08 15.38 9.87
CA TYR A 27 -15.48 16.41 9.01
C TYR A 27 -13.96 16.24 8.81
N SER A 28 -13.19 15.98 9.87
CA SER A 28 -11.73 15.82 9.75
C SER A 28 -11.35 14.63 8.84
N GLN A 29 -12.04 13.50 8.99
CA GLN A 29 -11.83 12.31 8.15
C GLN A 29 -12.37 12.54 6.74
N SER A 30 -13.52 13.19 6.60
CA SER A 30 -14.06 13.57 5.30
C SER A 30 -13.07 14.41 4.51
N TYR A 31 -12.50 15.45 5.13
CA TYR A 31 -11.54 16.33 4.49
C TYR A 31 -10.21 15.63 4.17
N PHE A 32 -9.80 14.66 5.01
CA PHE A 32 -8.67 13.78 4.69
C PHE A 32 -8.92 12.99 3.39
N TYR A 33 -10.09 12.39 3.23
CA TYR A 33 -10.42 11.67 1.98
C TYR A 33 -10.57 12.63 0.79
N PHE A 34 -11.07 13.85 0.98
CA PHE A 34 -11.06 14.88 -0.06
C PHE A 34 -9.64 15.23 -0.51
N GLN A 35 -8.70 15.36 0.44
CA GLN A 35 -7.28 15.56 0.15
C GLN A 35 -6.68 14.41 -0.65
N GLN A 36 -7.00 13.16 -0.28
CA GLN A 36 -6.55 11.98 -1.01
C GLN A 36 -7.12 11.96 -2.43
N ALA A 37 -8.41 12.21 -2.59
CA ALA A 37 -9.07 12.30 -3.88
C ALA A 37 -8.40 13.34 -4.80
N SER A 38 -8.17 14.56 -4.30
CA SER A 38 -7.47 15.62 -5.04
C SER A 38 -6.06 15.20 -5.45
N GLU A 39 -5.30 14.57 -4.55
CA GLU A 39 -3.95 14.10 -4.84
C GLU A 39 -3.95 13.06 -5.98
N LYS A 40 -4.85 12.09 -5.92
CA LYS A 40 -4.96 11.02 -6.93
C LYS A 40 -5.50 11.54 -8.26
N ALA A 41 -6.43 12.50 -8.24
CA ALA A 41 -6.92 13.18 -9.44
C ALA A 41 -5.79 13.94 -10.17
N ASN A 42 -4.98 14.70 -9.42
CA ASN A 42 -3.81 15.38 -9.99
C ASN A 42 -2.79 14.38 -10.56
N LYS A 43 -2.54 13.26 -9.89
CA LYS A 43 -1.66 12.20 -10.40
C LYS A 43 -2.19 11.61 -11.72
N ALA A 44 -3.50 11.38 -11.82
CA ALA A 44 -4.12 10.93 -13.07
C ALA A 44 -3.92 11.95 -14.19
N TYR A 45 -4.12 13.24 -13.91
CA TYR A 45 -3.94 14.31 -14.87
C TYR A 45 -2.50 14.44 -15.37
N TRP A 46 -1.50 14.38 -14.47
CA TRP A 46 -0.09 14.48 -14.86
C TRP A 46 0.43 13.28 -15.65
N LEU A 47 -0.18 12.10 -15.46
CA LEU A 47 0.07 10.96 -16.34
C LEU A 47 -0.55 11.19 -17.72
N PHE A 48 -1.78 11.71 -17.73
CA PHE A 48 -2.53 11.93 -18.94
C PHE A 48 -1.87 12.99 -19.85
N ASP A 49 -1.44 14.12 -19.28
CA ASP A 49 -0.80 15.21 -20.02
C ASP A 49 0.69 14.97 -20.32
N GLY A 50 1.26 13.86 -19.82
CA GLY A 50 2.65 13.48 -20.01
C GLY A 50 3.66 14.31 -19.22
N THR A 51 3.20 15.19 -18.31
CA THR A 51 4.08 15.97 -17.42
C THR A 51 4.95 15.05 -16.58
N LEU A 52 4.39 13.93 -16.11
CA LEU A 52 5.08 13.00 -15.23
C LEU A 52 4.87 11.56 -15.68
N ASP A 53 5.96 10.80 -15.69
CA ASP A 53 5.89 9.35 -15.77
C ASP A 53 5.60 8.70 -14.39
N GLU A 54 5.30 7.41 -14.41
CA GLU A 54 4.97 6.64 -13.20
C GLU A 54 6.09 6.67 -12.14
N ASN A 55 7.35 6.67 -12.57
CA ASN A 55 8.51 6.70 -11.67
C ASN A 55 8.67 8.07 -11.01
N GLN A 56 8.36 9.14 -11.74
CA GLN A 56 8.39 10.50 -11.23
C GLN A 56 7.26 10.75 -10.22
N LEU A 57 6.07 10.18 -10.43
CA LEU A 57 4.96 10.26 -9.46
C LEU A 57 5.33 9.67 -8.11
N LYS A 58 6.03 8.53 -8.10
CA LYS A 58 6.52 7.89 -6.86
C LYS A 58 7.42 8.83 -6.06
N LYS A 59 8.20 9.69 -6.73
CA LYS A 59 9.14 10.66 -6.10
C LYS A 59 8.48 11.96 -5.62
N ILE A 60 7.25 12.23 -6.02
CA ILE A 60 6.54 13.45 -5.62
C ILE A 60 5.88 13.30 -4.24
N GLY A 61 5.54 12.06 -3.85
CA GLY A 61 4.88 11.77 -2.58
C GLY A 61 3.50 12.45 -2.52
N HIS A 62 3.23 13.12 -1.40
CA HIS A 62 1.96 13.80 -1.11
C HIS A 62 1.97 15.32 -1.39
N ASN A 63 3.08 15.87 -1.90
CA ASN A 63 3.19 17.31 -2.14
C ASN A 63 2.64 17.69 -3.53
N GLN A 64 1.32 17.93 -3.58
CA GLN A 64 0.62 18.28 -4.82
C GLN A 64 1.11 19.58 -5.48
N PHE A 65 1.80 20.45 -4.75
CA PHE A 65 2.36 21.72 -5.29
C PHE A 65 3.73 21.57 -5.92
N LYS A 66 4.46 20.49 -5.61
CA LYS A 66 5.79 20.27 -6.17
C LYS A 66 5.75 20.16 -7.69
N PRO A 67 4.83 19.39 -8.31
CA PRO A 67 4.71 19.34 -9.77
C PRO A 67 4.20 20.66 -10.36
N LEU A 68 3.18 21.27 -9.76
CA LEU A 68 2.64 22.54 -10.24
C LEU A 68 3.73 23.62 -10.32
N ARG A 69 4.53 23.78 -9.25
CA ARG A 69 5.66 24.71 -9.24
C ARG A 69 6.72 24.33 -10.28
N ARG A 70 7.04 23.04 -10.42
CA ARG A 70 8.00 22.54 -11.43
C ARG A 70 7.53 22.86 -12.84
N ASN A 71 6.24 22.71 -13.14
CA ASN A 71 5.65 23.01 -14.43
C ASN A 71 5.77 24.50 -14.76
N ILE A 72 5.41 25.38 -13.81
CA ILE A 72 5.54 26.83 -14.04
C ILE A 72 7.01 27.24 -14.27
N VAL A 73 7.95 26.65 -13.52
CA VAL A 73 9.39 26.88 -13.76
C VAL A 73 9.82 26.36 -15.13
N SER A 74 9.34 25.17 -15.53
CA SER A 74 9.65 24.60 -16.84
C SER A 74 9.09 25.45 -17.98
N GLU A 75 7.86 25.94 -17.87
CA GLU A 75 7.23 26.83 -18.86
C GLU A 75 7.97 28.16 -18.94
N LYS A 76 8.38 28.73 -17.80
CA LYS A 76 9.23 29.92 -17.79
C LYS A 76 10.55 29.70 -18.54
N ASN A 77 11.23 28.58 -18.29
CA ASN A 77 12.47 28.25 -19.00
C ASN A 77 12.26 28.08 -20.51
N LYS A 78 11.10 27.55 -20.94
CA LYS A 78 10.73 27.48 -22.36
C LYS A 78 10.52 28.87 -22.96
N ILE A 79 9.87 29.78 -22.25
CA ILE A 79 9.72 31.19 -22.68
C ILE A 79 11.08 31.86 -22.81
N ASP A 80 11.96 31.68 -21.82
CA ASP A 80 13.30 32.26 -21.85
C ASP A 80 14.10 31.73 -23.05
N TYR A 81 13.99 30.44 -23.35
CA TYR A 81 14.56 29.85 -24.57
C TYR A 81 13.94 30.41 -25.86
N LEU A 82 12.61 30.55 -25.91
CA LEU A 82 11.92 31.12 -27.08
C LEU A 82 12.35 32.57 -27.34
N ARG A 83 12.59 33.37 -26.29
CA ARG A 83 13.13 34.72 -26.42
C ARG A 83 14.56 34.72 -26.96
N ASP A 84 15.45 33.90 -26.40
CA ASP A 84 16.83 33.79 -26.88
C ASP A 84 16.89 33.30 -28.35
N PHE A 85 16.02 32.34 -28.70
CA PHE A 85 15.86 31.90 -30.08
C PHE A 85 15.34 33.03 -30.98
N GLU A 86 14.38 33.82 -30.49
CA GLU A 86 13.82 34.93 -31.26
C GLU A 86 14.82 36.05 -31.48
N GLU A 87 15.58 36.45 -30.47
CA GLU A 87 16.65 37.44 -30.59
C GLU A 87 17.70 37.01 -31.62
N LYS A 88 17.95 35.70 -31.75
CA LYS A 88 18.93 35.14 -32.70
C LYS A 88 18.38 34.92 -34.11
N SER A 89 17.09 34.64 -34.24
CA SER A 89 16.50 34.21 -35.53
C SER A 89 15.54 35.23 -36.15
N GLY A 90 14.92 36.08 -35.34
CA GLY A 90 13.84 36.99 -35.74
C GLY A 90 12.63 36.27 -36.36
N PHE A 91 12.44 34.98 -36.09
CA PHE A 91 11.53 34.11 -36.84
C PHE A 91 10.10 34.11 -36.29
N LEU A 92 9.94 34.04 -34.98
CA LEU A 92 8.66 33.91 -34.28
C LEU A 92 7.85 35.20 -34.31
N LEU A 93 8.44 36.38 -34.11
CA LEU A 93 7.70 37.66 -34.11
C LEU A 93 7.22 38.06 -35.51
N ASN A 94 7.87 37.55 -36.55
CA ASN A 94 7.45 37.72 -37.93
C ASN A 94 6.35 36.73 -38.35
N SER A 95 6.06 35.70 -37.54
CA SER A 95 4.98 34.77 -37.82
C SER A 95 3.60 35.38 -37.51
N PRO A 96 2.63 35.30 -38.44
CA PRO A 96 1.26 35.71 -38.20
C PRO A 96 0.59 35.02 -37.00
N LEU A 97 1.09 33.83 -36.60
CA LEU A 97 0.58 33.05 -35.47
C LEU A 97 0.90 33.67 -34.11
N PHE A 98 2.04 34.35 -33.98
CA PHE A 98 2.54 34.86 -32.70
C PHE A 98 2.46 36.38 -32.58
N LYS A 99 2.09 37.08 -33.66
CA LYS A 99 2.03 38.54 -33.73
C LYS A 99 1.17 39.19 -32.63
N ASN A 100 0.17 38.47 -32.12
CA ASN A 100 -0.75 38.95 -31.08
C ASN A 100 -0.48 38.34 -29.69
N VAL A 101 0.56 37.52 -29.54
CA VAL A 101 0.90 36.89 -28.27
C VAL A 101 1.86 37.79 -27.50
N ASP A 102 1.38 38.37 -26.41
CA ASP A 102 2.20 39.13 -25.48
C ASP A 102 2.97 38.17 -24.55
N ILE A 103 4.18 37.79 -24.98
CA ILE A 103 5.06 36.86 -24.26
C ILE A 103 5.45 37.43 -22.89
N ASP A 104 5.63 38.74 -22.78
CA ASP A 104 6.03 39.43 -21.55
C ASP A 104 4.93 39.31 -20.51
N LYS A 105 3.70 39.64 -20.91
CA LYS A 105 2.51 39.48 -20.06
C LYS A 105 2.29 38.03 -19.64
N TYR A 106 2.57 37.05 -20.53
CA TYR A 106 2.48 35.64 -20.16
C TYR A 106 3.55 35.25 -19.14
N GLN A 107 4.79 35.68 -19.33
CA GLN A 107 5.88 35.45 -18.38
C GLN A 107 5.60 36.09 -17.00
N ASP A 108 5.02 37.29 -16.98
CA ASP A 108 4.60 37.98 -15.77
C ASP A 108 3.54 37.20 -15.01
N LYS A 109 2.53 36.68 -15.70
CA LYS A 109 1.52 35.78 -15.10
C LYS A 109 2.14 34.51 -14.52
N LEU A 110 3.16 33.93 -15.17
CA LEU A 110 3.88 32.78 -14.60
C LEU A 110 4.65 33.17 -13.33
N ASN A 111 5.30 34.33 -13.33
CA ASN A 111 6.01 34.86 -12.16
C ASN A 111 5.04 35.13 -10.99
N GLU A 112 3.87 35.70 -11.26
CA GLU A 112 2.79 35.88 -10.29
C GLU A 112 2.29 34.53 -9.75
N GLY A 113 2.11 33.53 -10.61
CA GLY A 113 1.75 32.17 -10.22
C GLY A 113 2.78 31.53 -9.28
N LEU A 114 4.08 31.70 -9.54
CA LEU A 114 5.15 31.23 -8.65
C LEU A 114 5.11 31.95 -7.30
N LYS A 115 5.00 33.29 -7.31
CA LYS A 115 4.87 34.10 -6.10
C LYS A 115 3.65 33.69 -5.29
N PHE A 116 2.53 33.38 -5.94
CA PHE A 116 1.33 32.88 -5.30
C PHE A 116 1.59 31.53 -4.61
N ILE A 117 2.16 30.53 -5.30
CA ILE A 117 2.45 29.21 -4.71
C ILE A 117 3.40 29.33 -3.52
N ASP A 118 4.46 30.14 -3.65
CA ASP A 118 5.47 30.28 -2.62
C ASP A 118 4.95 31.07 -1.41
N ARG A 119 4.04 32.05 -1.61
CA ARG A 119 3.29 32.71 -0.51
C ARG A 119 2.29 31.76 0.14
N PHE A 120 1.55 30.98 -0.64
CA PHE A 120 0.50 30.09 -0.14
C PHE A 120 1.07 29.02 0.80
N LYS A 121 2.27 28.51 0.52
CA LYS A 121 2.97 27.58 1.43
C LYS A 121 3.22 28.15 2.84
N LYS A 122 3.24 29.48 2.99
CA LYS A 122 3.47 30.17 4.26
C LYS A 122 2.18 30.56 4.98
N ARG A 123 1.00 30.46 4.33
CA ARG A 123 -0.31 30.79 4.93
C ARG A 123 -0.70 29.74 5.99
N LYS A 124 -1.47 30.13 7.02
CA LYS A 124 -1.96 29.16 8.02
C LYS A 124 -3.04 28.28 7.39
N ILE A 125 -3.25 27.11 8.00
CA ILE A 125 -4.02 25.99 7.41
C ILE A 125 -5.49 26.36 7.12
N PHE A 126 -6.09 27.30 7.86
CA PHE A 126 -7.54 27.58 7.83
C PHE A 126 -7.92 28.95 7.30
N ASP A 127 -6.99 29.70 6.71
CA ASP A 127 -7.19 31.12 6.42
C ASP A 127 -8.09 31.41 5.19
N PHE A 128 -8.87 30.45 4.70
CA PHE A 128 -9.77 30.70 3.55
C PHE A 128 -11.02 31.45 4.00
N ARG A 129 -11.23 32.64 3.41
CA ARG A 129 -12.49 33.37 3.56
C ARG A 129 -13.56 32.76 2.67
N GLU A 130 -14.83 32.91 3.04
CA GLU A 130 -15.92 32.37 2.23
C GLU A 130 -15.93 32.94 0.82
N GLU A 131 -15.65 34.24 0.66
CA GLU A 131 -15.64 34.91 -0.63
C GLU A 131 -14.57 34.33 -1.56
N GLU A 132 -13.40 33.96 -1.01
CA GLU A 132 -12.33 33.31 -1.80
C GLU A 132 -12.78 31.93 -2.32
N LEU A 133 -13.56 31.19 -1.54
CA LEU A 133 -14.08 29.88 -1.95
C LEU A 133 -15.20 30.01 -2.99
N VAL A 134 -16.08 31.01 -2.81
CA VAL A 134 -17.14 31.33 -3.77
C VAL A 134 -16.54 31.78 -5.10
N GLU A 135 -15.56 32.69 -5.09
CA GLU A 135 -14.87 33.16 -6.29
C GLU A 135 -14.19 31.99 -7.05
N MET A 136 -13.59 31.04 -6.34
CA MET A 136 -13.04 29.82 -6.97
C MET A 136 -14.12 28.98 -7.65
N LEU A 137 -15.29 28.79 -7.01
CA LEU A 137 -16.40 28.03 -7.59
C LEU A 137 -17.03 28.74 -8.79
N GLU A 138 -17.22 30.05 -8.71
CA GLU A 138 -17.70 30.89 -9.82
C GLU A 138 -16.73 30.86 -11.00
N THR A 139 -15.42 30.93 -10.72
CA THR A 139 -14.38 30.79 -11.75
C THR A 139 -14.47 29.44 -12.44
N LEU A 140 -14.68 28.34 -11.69
CA LEU A 140 -14.86 27.02 -12.27
C LEU A 140 -16.12 26.92 -13.14
N GLU A 141 -17.22 27.55 -12.72
CA GLU A 141 -18.44 27.60 -13.54
C GLU A 141 -18.21 28.39 -14.83
N GLY A 142 -17.60 29.58 -14.73
CA GLY A 142 -17.27 30.38 -15.90
C GLY A 142 -16.38 29.64 -16.88
N ILE A 143 -15.37 28.90 -16.40
CA ILE A 143 -14.51 28.07 -17.25
C ILE A 143 -15.29 26.91 -17.90
N LYS A 144 -16.18 26.27 -17.15
CA LYS A 144 -17.03 25.17 -17.64
C LYS A 144 -17.96 25.64 -18.77
N GLU A 145 -18.43 26.88 -18.71
CA GLU A 145 -19.32 27.47 -19.70
C GLU A 145 -18.60 28.02 -20.94
N ILE A 146 -17.26 28.07 -20.96
CA ILE A 146 -16.49 28.52 -22.12
C ILE A 146 -16.79 27.61 -23.31
N LYS A 147 -17.42 28.19 -24.33
CA LYS A 147 -17.54 27.60 -25.66
C LYS A 147 -16.61 28.33 -26.60
N PHE A 148 -15.71 27.58 -27.24
CA PHE A 148 -14.86 28.15 -28.28
C PHE A 148 -15.68 28.30 -29.56
N GLU A 149 -16.16 29.52 -29.80
CA GLU A 149 -16.75 29.85 -31.08
C GLU A 149 -15.64 29.95 -32.12
N MET A 150 -15.78 29.18 -33.19
CA MET A 150 -14.92 29.28 -34.37
C MET A 150 -15.13 30.66 -35.00
N PRO A 151 -14.09 31.49 -35.17
CA PRO A 151 -14.20 32.73 -35.92
C PRO A 151 -14.77 32.47 -37.32
N GLU A 152 -15.61 33.36 -37.84
CA GLU A 152 -16.20 33.21 -39.18
C GLU A 152 -15.12 33.04 -40.27
N ASN A 153 -13.94 33.64 -40.06
CA ASN A 153 -12.79 33.58 -40.97
C ASN A 153 -11.78 32.45 -40.66
N ILE A 154 -12.10 31.50 -39.77
CA ILE A 154 -11.14 30.46 -39.36
C ILE A 154 -10.68 29.59 -40.52
N SER A 155 -11.55 29.35 -41.50
CA SER A 155 -11.22 28.62 -42.73
C SER A 155 -10.09 29.31 -43.48
N ASP A 156 -10.21 30.62 -43.71
CA ASP A 156 -9.20 31.36 -44.47
C ASP A 156 -7.89 31.47 -43.70
N TYR A 157 -7.98 31.63 -42.38
CA TYR A 157 -6.81 31.62 -41.50
C TYR A 157 -6.07 30.27 -41.54
N LEU A 158 -6.79 29.15 -41.41
CA LEU A 158 -6.19 27.80 -41.49
C LEU A 158 -5.61 27.51 -42.87
N LYS A 159 -6.27 27.94 -43.95
CA LYS A 159 -5.71 27.84 -45.30
C LYS A 159 -4.40 28.59 -45.41
N GLN A 160 -4.32 29.81 -44.86
CA GLN A 160 -3.08 30.58 -44.86
C GLN A 160 -1.99 29.89 -44.05
N ILE A 161 -2.29 29.40 -42.85
CA ILE A 161 -1.33 28.64 -42.03
C ILE A 161 -0.79 27.42 -42.79
N LEU A 162 -1.67 26.64 -43.43
CA LEU A 162 -1.26 25.47 -44.20
C LEU A 162 -0.34 25.85 -45.36
N LYS A 163 -0.65 26.94 -46.08
CA LYS A 163 0.23 27.47 -47.14
C LYS A 163 1.60 27.87 -46.60
N ASP A 164 1.64 28.65 -45.52
CA ASP A 164 2.88 29.10 -44.90
C ASP A 164 3.75 27.92 -44.42
N GLN A 165 3.12 26.86 -43.88
CA GLN A 165 3.82 25.63 -43.48
C GLN A 165 4.35 24.82 -44.67
N ILE A 166 3.59 24.73 -45.77
CA ILE A 166 4.05 24.10 -47.02
C ILE A 166 5.30 24.83 -47.55
N GLU A 167 5.25 26.16 -47.63
CA GLU A 167 6.38 26.99 -48.07
C GLU A 167 7.60 26.83 -47.16
N LEU A 168 7.38 26.73 -45.85
CA LEU A 168 8.45 26.51 -44.88
C LEU A 168 9.11 25.13 -45.06
N LEU A 169 8.32 24.06 -45.18
CA LEU A 169 8.82 22.69 -45.35
C LEU A 169 9.67 22.56 -46.62
N GLN A 170 9.25 23.19 -47.72
CA GLN A 170 9.97 23.19 -48.98
C GLN A 170 11.37 23.86 -48.90
N LYS A 171 11.61 24.73 -47.91
CA LYS A 171 12.94 25.33 -47.71
C LYS A 171 14.00 24.34 -47.20
N PHE A 172 13.58 23.26 -46.54
CA PHE A 172 14.51 22.29 -45.96
C PHE A 172 15.11 21.32 -46.99
N LYS A 173 14.51 21.18 -48.19
CA LYS A 173 15.02 20.35 -49.31
C LYS A 173 15.39 18.92 -48.90
N THR A 174 14.56 18.29 -48.06
CA THR A 174 14.71 16.88 -47.68
C THR A 174 13.50 16.10 -48.17
N GLU A 175 13.70 14.83 -48.55
CA GLU A 175 12.63 13.95 -49.04
C GLU A 175 11.42 13.92 -48.09
N ASN A 176 11.68 13.80 -46.78
CA ASN A 176 10.62 13.83 -45.76
C ASN A 176 9.90 15.19 -45.71
N ALA A 177 10.60 16.32 -45.84
CA ALA A 177 9.96 17.62 -45.86
C ALA A 177 9.08 17.83 -47.10
N ASP A 178 9.54 17.34 -48.26
CA ASP A 178 8.77 17.39 -49.51
C ASP A 178 7.52 16.49 -49.45
N GLU A 179 7.62 15.30 -48.86
CA GLU A 179 6.48 14.41 -48.61
C GLU A 179 5.44 15.07 -47.70
N GLN A 180 5.87 15.67 -46.59
CA GLN A 180 4.97 16.38 -45.67
C GLN A 180 4.32 17.60 -46.33
N ALA A 181 5.08 18.38 -47.11
CA ALA A 181 4.56 19.50 -47.87
C ALA A 181 3.50 19.06 -48.89
N HIS A 182 3.73 17.94 -49.59
CA HIS A 182 2.76 17.36 -50.51
C HIS A 182 1.48 16.91 -49.79
N ASN A 183 1.60 16.26 -48.63
CA ASN A 183 0.46 15.84 -47.82
C ASN A 183 -0.39 17.04 -47.34
N LEU A 184 0.26 18.11 -46.84
CA LEU A 184 -0.45 19.34 -46.45
C LEU A 184 -1.12 20.01 -47.64
N SER A 185 -0.47 20.04 -48.81
CA SER A 185 -1.05 20.56 -50.05
C SER A 185 -2.28 19.76 -50.48
N ASN A 186 -2.24 18.44 -50.35
CA ASN A 186 -3.39 17.57 -50.61
C ASN A 186 -4.56 17.84 -49.65
N ILE A 187 -4.29 18.10 -48.36
CA ILE A 187 -5.34 18.51 -47.40
C ILE A 187 -5.93 19.86 -47.79
N LEU A 188 -5.08 20.83 -48.18
CA LEU A 188 -5.49 22.18 -48.53
C LEU A 188 -6.35 22.24 -49.80
N ASN A 189 -6.03 21.44 -50.81
CA ASN A 189 -6.68 21.47 -52.12
C ASN A 189 -7.93 20.55 -52.21
N ASP A 190 -8.04 19.55 -51.34
CA ASP A 190 -9.21 18.65 -51.28
C ASP A 190 -10.25 19.18 -50.28
N HIS A 191 -11.41 19.60 -50.79
CA HIS A 191 -12.49 20.16 -49.96
C HIS A 191 -12.94 19.23 -48.83
N ASN A 192 -13.00 17.92 -49.07
CA ASN A 192 -13.46 16.96 -48.07
C ASN A 192 -12.42 16.80 -46.96
N LYS A 193 -11.14 16.69 -47.31
CA LYS A 193 -10.04 16.62 -46.32
C LYS A 193 -9.91 17.92 -45.53
N PHE A 194 -10.07 19.08 -46.18
CA PHE A 194 -10.04 20.36 -45.48
C PHE A 194 -11.22 20.53 -44.52
N SER A 195 -12.42 20.10 -44.92
CA SER A 195 -13.60 20.09 -44.05
C SER A 195 -13.42 19.16 -42.85
N GLU A 196 -12.82 17.98 -43.06
CA GLU A 196 -12.42 17.07 -41.97
C GLU A 196 -11.39 17.73 -41.04
N CYS A 197 -10.40 18.44 -41.59
CA CYS A 197 -9.44 19.23 -40.81
C CYS A 197 -10.13 20.30 -39.94
N LEU A 198 -11.08 21.06 -40.49
CA LEU A 198 -11.87 22.04 -39.75
C LEU A 198 -12.65 21.40 -38.60
N LYS A 199 -13.26 20.24 -38.85
CA LYS A 199 -13.97 19.47 -37.83
C LYS A 199 -13.03 19.04 -36.70
N LEU A 200 -11.85 18.52 -37.04
CA LEU A 200 -10.83 18.13 -36.06
C LEU A 200 -10.34 19.33 -35.24
N VAL A 201 -10.13 20.50 -35.85
CA VAL A 201 -9.78 21.72 -35.14
C VAL A 201 -10.89 22.11 -34.15
N LYS A 202 -12.16 22.00 -34.55
CA LYS A 202 -13.29 22.28 -33.65
C LYS A 202 -13.31 21.33 -32.46
N GLU A 203 -13.23 20.03 -32.72
CA GLU A 203 -13.19 19.00 -31.67
C GLU A 203 -11.99 19.19 -30.73
N PHE A 204 -10.85 19.63 -31.27
CA PHE A 204 -9.67 19.97 -30.47
C PHE A 204 -9.90 21.19 -29.57
N LEU A 205 -10.51 22.26 -30.08
CA LEU A 205 -10.85 23.44 -29.29
C LEU A 205 -11.85 23.12 -28.17
N ASP A 206 -12.88 22.33 -28.47
CA ASP A 206 -13.83 21.84 -27.47
C ASP A 206 -13.11 21.00 -26.40
N GLY A 207 -12.18 20.13 -26.82
CA GLY A 207 -11.32 19.36 -25.93
C GLY A 207 -10.44 20.24 -25.02
N ILE A 208 -9.90 21.35 -25.53
CA ILE A 208 -9.14 22.32 -24.74
C ILE A 208 -10.00 22.93 -23.64
N GLY A 209 -11.25 23.31 -23.93
CA GLY A 209 -12.18 23.83 -22.92
C GLY A 209 -12.41 22.86 -21.78
N ILE A 210 -12.65 21.60 -22.10
CA ILE A 210 -12.83 20.54 -21.10
C ILE A 210 -11.55 20.36 -20.27
N LEU A 211 -10.37 20.31 -20.90
CA LEU A 211 -9.10 20.17 -20.20
C LEU A 211 -8.77 21.38 -19.32
N LEU A 212 -9.16 22.59 -19.74
CA LEU A 212 -9.02 23.80 -18.94
C LEU A 212 -9.87 23.72 -17.67
N TYR A 213 -11.11 23.24 -17.77
CA TYR A 213 -11.97 22.99 -16.61
C TYR A 213 -11.38 21.92 -15.68
N VAL A 214 -10.95 20.78 -16.24
CA VAL A 214 -10.36 19.66 -15.48
C VAL A 214 -9.12 20.12 -14.70
N SER A 215 -8.17 20.75 -15.39
CA SER A 215 -6.91 21.21 -14.79
C SER A 215 -7.13 22.29 -13.73
N SER A 216 -8.06 23.23 -13.98
CA SER A 216 -8.41 24.28 -13.02
C SER A 216 -9.06 23.71 -11.76
N THR A 217 -9.98 22.75 -11.93
CA THR A 217 -10.63 22.06 -10.81
C THR A 217 -9.61 21.34 -9.93
N PHE A 218 -8.70 20.58 -10.55
CA PHE A 218 -7.66 19.85 -9.81
C PHE A 218 -6.67 20.79 -9.12
N ARG A 219 -6.37 21.94 -9.73
CA ARG A 219 -5.54 22.98 -9.14
C ARG A 219 -6.20 23.61 -7.92
N PHE A 220 -7.47 24.02 -7.99
CA PHE A 220 -8.17 24.60 -6.84
C PHE A 220 -8.35 23.58 -5.72
N CYS A 221 -8.72 22.33 -6.02
CA CYS A 221 -8.77 21.27 -5.00
C CYS A 221 -7.41 21.01 -4.35
N SER A 222 -6.31 21.08 -5.11
CA SER A 222 -4.95 20.97 -4.59
C SER A 222 -4.63 22.14 -3.64
N ILE A 223 -4.99 23.37 -4.01
CA ILE A 223 -4.83 24.56 -3.16
C ILE A 223 -5.58 24.39 -1.82
N LEU A 224 -6.81 23.91 -1.87
CA LEU A 224 -7.64 23.68 -0.68
C LEU A 224 -7.13 22.55 0.21
N THR A 225 -6.45 21.54 -0.34
CA THR A 225 -6.15 20.31 0.38
C THR A 225 -4.68 20.16 0.79
N VAL A 226 -3.75 20.87 0.14
CA VAL A 226 -2.30 20.66 0.31
C VAL A 226 -1.82 20.84 1.76
N ARG A 227 -2.43 21.77 2.51
CA ARG A 227 -2.07 22.06 3.90
C ARG A 227 -2.73 21.11 4.90
N HIS A 228 -3.68 20.29 4.45
CA HIS A 228 -4.52 19.48 5.32
C HIS A 228 -4.10 18.01 5.40
N SER A 229 -3.04 17.63 4.70
CA SER A 229 -2.55 16.24 4.62
C SER A 229 -2.20 15.64 5.99
N ASN A 230 -1.67 16.44 6.92
CA ASN A 230 -1.32 15.99 8.26
C ASN A 230 -2.32 16.48 9.32
N SER A 231 -2.79 17.71 9.23
CA SER A 231 -3.65 18.33 10.25
C SER A 231 -5.02 17.69 10.39
N THR A 232 -5.53 17.03 9.35
CA THR A 232 -6.77 16.23 9.45
C THR A 232 -6.61 14.96 10.30
N ARG A 233 -5.37 14.57 10.63
CA ARG A 233 -5.05 13.30 11.30
C ARG A 233 -4.28 13.48 12.60
N TYR A 234 -3.48 14.53 12.70
CA TYR A 234 -2.45 14.67 13.74
C TYR A 234 -2.61 16.01 14.47
N PRO A 235 -2.87 16.00 15.80
CA PRO A 235 -2.97 17.21 16.61
C PRO A 235 -1.74 18.12 16.59
N GLN A 236 -0.56 17.58 16.27
CA GLN A 236 0.71 18.31 16.25
C GLN A 236 0.73 19.48 15.25
N GLU A 237 -0.03 19.36 14.16
CA GLU A 237 -0.17 20.43 13.14
C GLU A 237 -1.22 21.47 13.53
N LEU A 238 -1.90 21.27 14.67
CA LEU A 238 -3.01 22.07 15.18
C LEU A 238 -2.70 22.62 16.58
N ASP A 239 -1.41 22.84 16.88
CA ASP A 239 -0.95 23.30 18.19
C ASP A 239 -1.44 22.40 19.35
N GLY A 240 -1.57 21.09 19.10
CA GLY A 240 -2.03 20.09 20.05
C GLY A 240 -3.54 19.87 20.11
N LYS A 241 -4.35 20.65 19.38
CA LYS A 241 -5.81 20.49 19.33
C LYS A 241 -6.20 19.24 18.53
N SER A 242 -7.27 18.56 18.96
CA SER A 242 -7.80 17.41 18.21
C SER A 242 -8.29 17.87 16.82
N PRO A 243 -7.96 17.15 15.73
CA PRO A 243 -8.54 17.41 14.42
C PRO A 243 -10.07 17.38 14.41
N ILE A 244 -10.69 16.57 15.27
CA ILE A 244 -12.16 16.48 15.36
C ILE A 244 -12.75 17.79 15.90
N ASP A 245 -12.05 18.47 16.81
CA ASP A 245 -12.55 19.72 17.41
C ASP A 245 -12.34 20.91 16.46
N VAL A 246 -11.28 20.86 15.66
CA VAL A 246 -10.91 21.96 14.74
C VAL A 246 -11.71 21.89 13.44
N TYR A 247 -11.93 20.69 12.88
CA TYR A 247 -12.70 20.54 11.66
C TYR A 247 -14.18 20.33 12.02
N ASN A 248 -14.94 21.40 11.92
CA ASN A 248 -16.38 21.43 12.18
C ASN A 248 -17.10 22.22 11.08
N ASP A 249 -18.42 22.27 11.17
CA ASP A 249 -19.30 22.97 10.24
C ASP A 249 -19.17 24.50 10.26
N ASP A 250 -18.47 25.08 11.24
CA ASP A 250 -18.16 26.52 11.23
C ASP A 250 -17.07 26.91 10.22
N LEU A 251 -16.23 25.96 9.81
CA LEU A 251 -15.20 26.23 8.82
C LEU A 251 -15.80 26.36 7.41
N PHE A 252 -15.50 27.48 6.74
CA PHE A 252 -15.95 27.70 5.36
C PHE A 252 -15.49 26.59 4.39
N ILE A 253 -14.28 26.05 4.58
CA ILE A 253 -13.78 24.93 3.79
C ILE A 253 -14.61 23.65 3.95
N ILE A 254 -15.22 23.43 5.12
CA ILE A 254 -16.12 22.31 5.37
C ILE A 254 -17.48 22.59 4.74
N ARG A 255 -18.03 23.81 4.92
CA ARG A 255 -19.30 24.23 4.32
C ARG A 255 -19.31 24.09 2.80
N LYS A 256 -18.21 24.47 2.13
CA LYS A 256 -18.06 24.38 0.66
C LYS A 256 -17.48 23.05 0.17
N GLN A 257 -17.11 22.13 1.07
CA GLN A 257 -16.46 20.87 0.69
C GLN A 257 -17.31 20.05 -0.30
N LYS A 258 -18.63 20.01 -0.09
CA LYS A 258 -19.57 19.28 -0.95
C LYS A 258 -19.53 19.79 -2.39
N ASP A 259 -19.46 21.11 -2.58
CA ASP A 259 -19.44 21.75 -3.89
C ASP A 259 -18.14 21.40 -4.62
N PHE A 260 -16.98 21.52 -3.96
CA PHE A 260 -15.70 21.12 -4.54
C PHE A 260 -15.62 19.62 -4.84
N LEU A 261 -16.19 18.76 -3.99
CA LEU A 261 -16.27 17.32 -4.26
C LEU A 261 -17.11 17.03 -5.51
N ALA A 262 -18.18 17.80 -5.75
CA ALA A 262 -18.99 17.66 -6.97
C ALA A 262 -18.21 18.08 -8.22
N ARG A 263 -17.50 19.21 -8.16
CA ARG A 263 -16.63 19.67 -9.28
C ARG A 263 -15.50 18.68 -9.55
N LEU A 264 -14.86 18.15 -8.51
CA LEU A 264 -13.79 17.17 -8.63
C LEU A 264 -14.26 15.87 -9.29
N ASP A 265 -15.46 15.40 -8.94
CA ASP A 265 -16.07 14.19 -9.53
C ASP A 265 -16.37 14.41 -11.03
N GLU A 266 -16.97 15.55 -11.37
CA GLU A 266 -17.25 15.93 -12.77
C GLU A 266 -15.97 16.07 -13.60
N ALA A 267 -14.94 16.72 -13.04
CA ALA A 267 -13.63 16.82 -13.71
C ALA A 267 -12.99 15.44 -13.93
N LEU A 268 -13.17 14.48 -13.02
CA LEU A 268 -12.71 13.10 -13.20
C LEU A 268 -13.51 12.36 -14.27
N ASP A 269 -14.82 12.60 -14.40
CA ASP A 269 -15.64 12.08 -15.51
C ASP A 269 -15.17 12.60 -16.87
N ASN A 270 -14.90 13.91 -16.95
CA ASN A 270 -14.37 14.55 -18.15
C ASN A 270 -12.99 13.99 -18.52
N LEU A 271 -12.07 13.90 -17.54
CA LEU A 271 -10.75 13.31 -17.78
C LEU A 271 -10.87 11.83 -18.22
N SER A 272 -11.78 11.07 -17.61
CA SER A 272 -12.02 9.68 -17.99
C SER A 272 -12.46 9.57 -19.44
N THR A 273 -13.43 10.40 -19.85
CA THR A 273 -13.97 10.43 -21.22
C THR A 273 -12.88 10.74 -22.24
N ILE A 274 -12.06 11.77 -21.97
CA ILE A 274 -10.94 12.14 -22.84
C ILE A 274 -9.90 11.01 -22.87
N SER A 275 -9.56 10.42 -21.73
CA SER A 275 -8.54 9.37 -21.63
C SER A 275 -8.90 8.06 -22.36
N ILE A 276 -10.19 7.77 -22.53
CA ILE A 276 -10.67 6.61 -23.29
C ILE A 276 -10.55 6.87 -24.80
N ASN A 277 -10.84 8.09 -25.23
CA ASN A 277 -10.81 8.48 -26.65
C ASN A 277 -9.39 8.80 -27.13
N TYR A 278 -8.49 9.15 -26.21
CA TYR A 278 -7.09 9.40 -26.52
C TYR A 278 -6.35 8.08 -26.73
N LYS A 279 -6.16 7.69 -27.99
CA LYS A 279 -5.16 6.67 -28.35
C LYS A 279 -3.78 7.33 -28.26
N PRO A 280 -2.94 7.01 -27.26
CA PRO A 280 -1.58 7.54 -27.23
C PRO A 280 -0.87 7.16 -28.53
N ILE A 281 -0.09 8.09 -29.10
CA ILE A 281 0.85 7.78 -30.18
C ILE A 281 1.76 6.65 -29.64
N GLU A 282 1.58 5.44 -30.16
CA GLU A 282 2.18 4.23 -29.60
C GLU A 282 3.71 4.25 -29.78
N VAL A 283 4.44 4.72 -28.77
CA VAL A 283 5.81 4.24 -28.54
C VAL A 283 5.67 2.81 -28.05
N LYS A 284 5.85 1.85 -28.97
CA LYS A 284 5.70 0.40 -28.75
C LYS A 284 6.31 -0.04 -27.41
N LYS A 285 5.46 -0.32 -26.43
CA LYS A 285 5.65 -1.38 -25.45
C LYS A 285 4.31 -2.02 -25.11
N LYS A 286 4.19 -3.29 -25.51
CA LYS A 286 3.13 -4.24 -25.13
C LYS A 286 2.87 -4.18 -23.62
N THR A 287 1.61 -4.15 -23.18
CA THR A 287 0.93 -5.35 -22.64
C THR A 287 -0.57 -5.12 -22.44
N GLU A 288 -1.26 -6.24 -22.40
CA GLU A 288 -2.69 -6.48 -22.56
C GLU A 288 -3.56 -6.32 -21.29
N LEU A 289 -4.81 -5.96 -21.60
CA LEU A 289 -6.12 -6.39 -21.05
C LEU A 289 -6.68 -6.02 -19.66
N ALA A 290 -8.02 -5.85 -19.72
CA ALA A 290 -9.07 -6.21 -18.76
C ALA A 290 -9.44 -5.22 -17.63
N VAL A 291 -10.67 -5.16 -17.12
CA VAL A 291 -12.05 -5.58 -17.50
C VAL A 291 -13.00 -4.73 -16.61
N LYS A 292 -14.26 -4.54 -17.04
CA LYS A 292 -15.33 -3.71 -16.45
C LYS A 292 -15.74 -4.02 -15.00
N ASN A 293 -16.12 -2.94 -14.30
CA ASN A 293 -16.64 -2.85 -12.93
C ASN A 293 -18.00 -3.54 -12.71
N LYS A 294 -18.07 -4.41 -11.70
CA LYS A 294 -19.26 -4.72 -10.88
C LYS A 294 -18.82 -4.87 -9.42
N LEU A 295 -19.69 -4.46 -8.50
CA LEU A 295 -19.55 -4.45 -7.03
C LEU A 295 -18.59 -5.51 -6.45
N PHE A 296 -17.76 -5.09 -5.49
CA PHE A 296 -16.88 -5.93 -4.66
C PHE A 296 -17.67 -6.97 -3.83
N LYS A 297 -18.13 -8.02 -4.51
CA LYS A 297 -18.42 -9.34 -3.94
C LYS A 297 -17.61 -10.44 -4.65
N ILE A 298 -16.80 -10.06 -5.64
CA ILE A 298 -15.94 -11.00 -6.35
C ILE A 298 -14.65 -11.10 -5.55
N PRO A 299 -14.27 -12.31 -5.10
CA PRO A 299 -12.98 -12.54 -4.47
C PRO A 299 -11.84 -12.09 -5.38
N ASP A 300 -10.80 -11.50 -4.80
CA ASP A 300 -9.59 -11.20 -5.56
C ASP A 300 -9.00 -12.53 -6.07
N PRO A 301 -8.86 -12.73 -7.40
CA PRO A 301 -8.42 -14.01 -7.97
C PRO A 301 -7.00 -14.38 -7.54
N THR A 302 -6.24 -13.44 -6.96
CA THR A 302 -4.91 -13.72 -6.41
C THR A 302 -4.95 -14.80 -5.32
N TRP A 303 -6.04 -14.89 -4.53
CA TRP A 303 -6.13 -15.82 -3.40
C TRP A 303 -6.28 -17.28 -3.80
N SER A 304 -6.90 -17.59 -4.94
CA SER A 304 -7.02 -18.97 -5.41
C SER A 304 -5.65 -19.58 -5.74
N TYR A 305 -4.67 -18.77 -6.16
CA TYR A 305 -3.29 -19.23 -6.36
C TYR A 305 -2.60 -19.67 -5.06
N PHE A 306 -3.12 -19.24 -3.90
CA PHE A 306 -2.65 -19.65 -2.58
C PHE A 306 -3.59 -20.63 -1.87
N GLY A 307 -4.54 -21.22 -2.61
CA GLY A 307 -5.44 -22.26 -2.11
C GLY A 307 -6.68 -21.75 -1.35
N ALA A 308 -6.95 -20.45 -1.32
CA ALA A 308 -8.19 -19.91 -0.77
C ALA A 308 -9.25 -19.75 -1.87
N ASN A 309 -10.15 -20.73 -1.97
CA ASN A 309 -11.21 -20.78 -2.99
C ASN A 309 -12.54 -20.18 -2.51
N SER A 310 -12.68 -19.94 -1.21
CA SER A 310 -13.84 -19.34 -0.57
C SER A 310 -13.43 -18.32 0.50
N GLU A 311 -14.36 -17.50 0.98
CA GLU A 311 -14.13 -16.55 2.07
C GLU A 311 -13.77 -17.28 3.37
N VAL A 312 -14.36 -18.47 3.58
CA VAL A 312 -14.06 -19.35 4.71
C VAL A 312 -12.63 -19.89 4.61
N ASP A 313 -12.22 -20.36 3.43
CA ASP A 313 -10.83 -20.80 3.22
C ASP A 313 -9.87 -19.64 3.46
N PHE A 314 -10.17 -18.47 2.90
CA PHE A 314 -9.36 -17.27 3.09
C PHE A 314 -9.22 -16.91 4.57
N TYR A 315 -10.33 -16.90 5.30
CA TYR A 315 -10.34 -16.61 6.72
C TYR A 315 -9.43 -17.56 7.50
N ASN A 316 -9.60 -18.87 7.29
CA ASN A 316 -8.82 -19.90 7.97
C ASN A 316 -7.32 -19.88 7.59
N LEU A 317 -7.03 -19.59 6.32
CA LEU A 317 -5.68 -19.63 5.78
C LEU A 317 -4.91 -18.32 5.96
N PHE A 318 -5.54 -17.17 6.06
CA PHE A 318 -4.84 -15.87 5.99
C PHE A 318 -5.18 -14.90 7.11
N VAL A 319 -6.38 -14.96 7.69
CA VAL A 319 -6.76 -13.99 8.73
C VAL A 319 -6.09 -14.36 10.05
N VAL A 320 -5.22 -13.47 10.52
CA VAL A 320 -4.67 -13.55 11.88
C VAL A 320 -5.59 -12.78 12.81
N LEU A 321 -6.22 -13.49 13.75
CA LEU A 321 -7.11 -12.91 14.74
C LEU A 321 -6.34 -12.00 15.70
N LYS A 322 -6.99 -11.03 16.33
CA LYS A 322 -6.32 -10.16 17.31
C LYS A 322 -5.82 -10.90 18.54
N ASN A 323 -6.53 -11.95 18.98
CA ASN A 323 -6.28 -12.80 20.16
C ASN A 323 -5.43 -12.13 21.26
N THR A 324 -6.03 -11.19 21.99
CA THR A 324 -5.38 -10.41 23.05
C THR A 324 -5.77 -10.89 24.44
N HIS A 325 -4.84 -10.82 25.40
CA HIS A 325 -5.15 -11.01 26.83
C HIS A 325 -5.60 -9.68 27.47
N LYS A 326 -6.17 -9.79 28.66
CA LYS A 326 -6.78 -8.66 29.41
C LYS A 326 -5.82 -7.53 29.80
N ASP A 327 -4.50 -7.75 29.80
CA ASP A 327 -3.53 -6.71 30.20
C ASP A 327 -3.09 -5.84 29.00
N VAL A 328 -3.55 -6.16 27.79
CA VAL A 328 -3.34 -5.30 26.61
C VAL A 328 -4.26 -4.06 26.74
N PRO A 329 -3.72 -2.83 26.65
CA PRO A 329 -4.54 -1.63 26.74
C PRO A 329 -5.62 -1.55 25.66
N GLU A 330 -6.80 -1.04 26.02
CA GLU A 330 -7.99 -0.95 25.15
C GLU A 330 -7.70 -0.26 23.80
N ASN A 331 -6.88 0.80 23.81
CA ASN A 331 -6.52 1.51 22.58
C ASN A 331 -5.65 0.68 21.63
N ILE A 332 -4.82 -0.22 22.16
CA ILE A 332 -4.04 -1.18 21.36
C ILE A 332 -4.96 -2.27 20.81
N GLU A 333 -5.88 -2.77 21.64
CA GLU A 333 -6.88 -3.76 21.23
C GLU A 333 -7.78 -3.25 20.09
N LYS A 334 -8.31 -2.02 20.21
CA LYS A 334 -9.07 -1.36 19.13
C LYS A 334 -8.26 -1.23 17.84
N GLY A 335 -6.95 -0.98 17.98
CA GLY A 335 -6.01 -1.00 16.87
C GLY A 335 -5.96 -2.37 16.19
N LEU A 336 -5.82 -3.44 16.96
CA LEU A 336 -5.77 -4.82 16.45
C LEU A 336 -7.10 -5.26 15.80
N ILE A 337 -8.26 -4.84 16.32
CA ILE A 337 -9.57 -5.07 15.68
C ILE A 337 -9.58 -4.45 14.27
N SER A 338 -9.07 -3.23 14.13
CA SER A 338 -9.01 -2.55 12.82
C SER A 338 -8.06 -3.27 11.86
N PHE A 339 -6.95 -3.79 12.37
CA PHE A 339 -6.01 -4.63 11.60
C PHE A 339 -6.68 -5.93 11.10
N GLU A 340 -7.43 -6.62 11.96
CA GLU A 340 -8.15 -7.84 11.60
C GLU A 340 -9.19 -7.57 10.49
N LYS A 341 -9.96 -6.50 10.61
CA LYS A 341 -10.93 -6.07 9.58
C LYS A 341 -10.25 -5.77 8.24
N LEU A 342 -9.08 -5.14 8.25
CA LEU A 342 -8.32 -4.88 7.02
C LEU A 342 -7.84 -6.18 6.34
N GLN A 343 -7.43 -7.20 7.13
CA GLN A 343 -7.12 -8.51 6.57
C GLN A 343 -8.34 -9.16 5.93
N GLN A 344 -9.51 -9.13 6.60
CA GLN A 344 -10.75 -9.68 6.06
C GLN A 344 -11.14 -9.01 4.73
N LEU A 345 -11.05 -7.67 4.67
CA LEU A 345 -11.30 -6.91 3.44
C LEU A 345 -10.35 -7.29 2.30
N SER A 346 -9.15 -7.78 2.60
CA SER A 346 -8.19 -8.16 1.56
C SER A 346 -8.62 -9.36 0.74
N TYR A 347 -9.59 -10.16 1.20
CA TYR A 347 -10.23 -11.20 0.39
C TYR A 347 -10.79 -10.63 -0.93
N TYR A 348 -11.32 -9.41 -0.88
CA TYR A 348 -11.89 -8.71 -2.04
C TYR A 348 -10.89 -7.75 -2.72
N HIS A 349 -9.75 -7.49 -2.08
CA HIS A 349 -8.71 -6.59 -2.59
C HIS A 349 -7.34 -6.94 -2.02
N TYR A 350 -6.57 -7.75 -2.75
CA TYR A 350 -5.29 -8.30 -2.29
C TYR A 350 -4.31 -7.26 -1.70
N PRO A 351 -4.16 -6.04 -2.27
CA PRO A 351 -3.28 -5.01 -1.70
C PRO A 351 -3.62 -4.62 -0.25
N ALA A 352 -4.88 -4.74 0.19
CA ALA A 352 -5.27 -4.42 1.57
C ALA A 352 -4.59 -5.33 2.61
N TYR A 353 -4.06 -6.50 2.22
CA TYR A 353 -3.27 -7.36 3.11
C TYR A 353 -1.92 -6.73 3.47
N GLY A 354 -1.31 -6.01 2.51
CA GLY A 354 -0.13 -5.18 2.77
C GLY A 354 -0.43 -3.99 3.68
N ASP A 355 -1.58 -3.35 3.49
CA ASP A 355 -2.05 -2.25 4.36
C ASP A 355 -2.30 -2.74 5.79
N ALA A 356 -2.87 -3.94 5.96
CA ALA A 356 -3.00 -4.60 7.26
C ALA A 356 -1.64 -4.79 7.95
N PHE A 357 -0.62 -5.28 7.22
CA PHE A 357 0.74 -5.39 7.77
C PHE A 357 1.31 -4.02 8.17
N SER A 358 1.16 -3.00 7.33
CA SER A 358 1.59 -1.64 7.68
C SER A 358 0.90 -1.12 8.93
N ARG A 359 -0.42 -1.34 9.06
CA ARG A 359 -1.19 -0.98 10.25
C ARG A 359 -0.67 -1.72 11.48
N LEU A 360 -0.37 -3.00 11.38
CA LEU A 360 0.16 -3.80 12.49
C LEU A 360 1.53 -3.30 12.97
N THR A 361 2.43 -2.90 12.06
CA THR A 361 3.74 -2.33 12.46
C THR A 361 3.60 -1.01 13.22
N LYS A 362 2.58 -0.19 12.90
CA LYS A 362 2.25 1.03 13.66
C LYS A 362 1.69 0.70 15.04
N ILE A 363 0.81 -0.31 15.14
CA ILE A 363 0.28 -0.79 16.42
C ILE A 363 1.41 -1.32 17.31
N PHE A 364 2.39 -2.03 16.75
CA PHE A 364 3.60 -2.44 17.46
C PHE A 364 4.34 -1.23 18.05
N GLU A 365 4.63 -0.19 17.25
CA GLU A 365 5.27 1.04 17.74
C GLU A 365 4.47 1.71 18.87
N MET A 366 3.15 1.81 18.72
CA MET A 366 2.25 2.32 19.76
C MET A 366 2.30 1.48 21.03
N SER A 367 2.41 0.16 20.91
CA SER A 367 2.49 -0.77 22.04
C SER A 367 3.78 -0.59 22.84
N VAL A 368 4.92 -0.40 22.15
CA VAL A 368 6.19 -0.08 22.81
C VAL A 368 6.10 1.22 23.60
N LYS A 369 5.54 2.28 23.00
CA LYS A 369 5.35 3.58 23.66
C LYS A 369 4.38 3.48 24.84
N ALA A 370 3.30 2.72 24.71
CA ALA A 370 2.36 2.47 25.80
C ALA A 370 3.03 1.75 26.97
N LYS A 371 3.81 0.70 26.72
CA LYS A 371 4.55 -0.02 27.76
C LYS A 371 5.60 0.84 28.45
N ALA A 372 6.32 1.69 27.70
CA ALA A 372 7.25 2.65 28.28
C ALA A 372 6.55 3.54 29.32
N ARG A 373 5.37 4.08 29.00
CA ARG A 373 4.58 4.89 29.95
C ARG A 373 4.16 4.09 31.17
N ILE A 374 3.68 2.86 31.00
CA ILE A 374 3.29 1.97 32.12
C ILE A 374 4.48 1.72 33.07
N LEU A 375 5.70 1.64 32.54
CA LEU A 375 6.92 1.45 33.31
C LEU A 375 7.57 2.76 33.78
N ASN A 376 6.91 3.90 33.62
CA ASN A 376 7.44 5.24 33.92
C ASN A 376 8.78 5.55 33.22
N ILE A 377 8.98 5.00 32.03
CA ILE A 377 10.13 5.31 31.16
C ILE A 377 9.78 6.57 30.35
N ASP A 378 10.55 7.64 30.54
CA ASP A 378 10.37 8.87 29.75
C ASP A 378 10.52 8.58 28.25
N LEU A 379 9.57 9.08 27.46
CA LEU A 379 9.58 8.97 26.00
C LEU A 379 10.56 9.96 25.36
N LYS A 380 11.02 10.96 26.10
CA LYS A 380 11.99 11.95 25.63
C LYS A 380 13.36 11.73 26.27
N ASN A 381 14.40 12.16 25.58
CA ASN A 381 15.76 12.19 26.12
C ASN A 381 16.05 13.52 26.85
N SER A 382 17.25 13.66 27.41
CA SER A 382 17.70 14.88 28.09
C SER A 382 17.63 16.15 27.22
N ASN A 383 17.61 16.00 25.89
CA ASN A 383 17.49 17.10 24.93
C ASN A 383 16.03 17.34 24.51
N ASN A 384 15.03 16.82 25.24
CA ASN A 384 13.60 16.92 24.95
C ASN A 384 13.19 16.36 23.56
N LYS A 385 14.04 15.52 22.95
CA LYS A 385 13.74 14.82 21.68
C LYS A 385 13.15 13.45 21.99
N GLU A 386 12.20 13.00 21.16
CA GLU A 386 11.62 11.65 21.30
C GLU A 386 12.71 10.57 21.16
N LYS A 387 12.73 9.63 22.11
CA LYS A 387 13.65 8.50 22.09
C LYS A 387 13.34 7.61 20.90
N THR A 388 14.40 7.08 20.28
CA THR A 388 14.24 6.10 19.20
C THR A 388 13.65 4.80 19.75
N LEU A 389 12.95 4.05 18.89
CA LEU A 389 12.35 2.77 19.27
C LEU A 389 13.38 1.78 19.82
N ASN A 390 14.63 1.83 19.33
CA ASN A 390 15.73 1.01 19.83
C ASN A 390 16.08 1.31 21.29
N ILE A 391 16.09 2.59 21.68
CA ILE A 391 16.35 3.01 23.07
C ILE A 391 15.21 2.54 23.98
N LEU A 392 13.96 2.80 23.59
CA LEU A 392 12.78 2.36 24.35
C LEU A 392 12.75 0.84 24.54
N ILE A 393 13.01 0.07 23.48
CA ILE A 393 13.07 -1.40 23.55
C ILE A 393 14.14 -1.85 24.53
N ARG A 394 15.33 -1.24 24.51
CA ARG A 394 16.42 -1.57 25.44
C ARG A 394 16.02 -1.31 26.90
N GLU A 395 15.39 -0.17 27.17
CA GLU A 395 14.94 0.20 28.52
C GLU A 395 13.80 -0.69 29.02
N ILE A 396 12.76 -0.94 28.19
CA ILE A 396 11.64 -1.84 28.52
C ILE A 396 12.13 -3.27 28.76
N SER A 397 13.09 -3.74 27.96
CA SER A 397 13.63 -5.10 28.08
C SER A 397 14.60 -5.27 29.25
N SER A 398 14.91 -4.21 30.00
CA SER A 398 15.78 -4.30 31.16
C SER A 398 15.21 -5.29 32.18
N GLY A 399 15.99 -6.30 32.54
CA GLY A 399 15.57 -7.35 33.46
C GLY A 399 14.72 -8.48 32.85
N TYR A 400 14.30 -8.40 31.59
CA TYR A 400 13.70 -9.53 30.86
C TYR A 400 14.78 -10.46 30.31
N ASN A 401 14.38 -11.67 29.91
CA ASN A 401 15.27 -12.60 29.23
C ASN A 401 15.68 -12.08 27.82
N ASN A 402 16.77 -12.61 27.28
CA ASN A 402 17.27 -12.16 25.97
C ASN A 402 16.32 -12.48 24.80
N SER A 403 15.46 -13.50 24.92
CA SER A 403 14.49 -13.85 23.87
C SER A 403 13.41 -12.78 23.72
N PHE A 404 12.95 -12.17 24.82
CA PHE A 404 12.02 -11.04 24.80
C PHE A 404 12.60 -9.86 23.99
N LYS A 405 13.83 -9.43 24.33
CA LYS A 405 14.50 -8.35 23.58
C LYS A 405 14.68 -8.69 22.10
N LYS A 406 15.12 -9.91 21.77
CA LYS A 406 15.28 -10.36 20.38
C LYS A 406 13.98 -10.27 19.58
N ASN A 407 12.85 -10.63 20.20
CA ASN A 407 11.54 -10.51 19.58
C ASN A 407 11.14 -9.06 19.34
N MET A 408 11.35 -8.17 20.32
CA MET A 408 11.12 -6.74 20.16
C MET A 408 11.99 -6.12 19.05
N ASP A 409 13.27 -6.49 19.01
CA ASP A 409 14.20 -6.06 17.96
C ASP A 409 13.77 -6.56 16.58
N TRP A 410 13.24 -7.78 16.48
CA TRP A 410 12.67 -8.30 15.24
C TRP A 410 11.44 -7.49 14.80
N GLY A 411 10.52 -7.15 15.72
CA GLY A 411 9.36 -6.30 15.42
C GLY A 411 9.78 -4.90 14.92
N ARG A 412 10.80 -4.30 15.54
CA ARG A 412 11.41 -3.04 15.08
C ARG A 412 11.99 -3.17 13.67
N LYS A 413 12.71 -4.25 13.36
CA LYS A 413 13.24 -4.49 12.01
C LYS A 413 12.11 -4.55 10.97
N MET A 414 11.03 -5.27 11.27
CA MET A 414 9.85 -5.36 10.38
C MET A 414 9.20 -4.00 10.15
N ARG A 415 9.03 -3.20 11.22
CA ARG A 415 8.52 -1.82 11.10
C ARG A 415 9.43 -0.95 10.23
N ASN A 416 10.74 -1.03 10.40
CA ASN A 416 11.69 -0.25 9.61
C ASN A 416 11.70 -0.67 8.14
N MET A 417 11.64 -1.98 7.86
CA MET A 417 11.50 -2.50 6.50
C MET A 417 10.21 -2.00 5.83
N ASN A 418 9.09 -1.93 6.57
CA ASN A 418 7.85 -1.37 6.04
C ASN A 418 7.93 0.15 5.80
N ALA A 419 8.69 0.89 6.61
CA ALA A 419 8.83 2.34 6.49
C ALA A 419 9.73 2.79 5.33
N HIS A 420 10.66 1.92 4.92
CA HIS A 420 11.57 2.13 3.80
C HIS A 420 11.37 1.00 2.78
N PRO A 421 10.30 1.06 1.96
CA PRO A 421 10.04 0.07 0.92
C PRO A 421 11.02 0.26 -0.23
N ASP A 422 12.29 -0.07 0.00
CA ASP A 422 13.36 0.05 -1.01
C ASP A 422 13.28 -1.06 -2.08
N LEU A 423 12.31 -1.97 -1.99
CA LEU A 423 12.17 -3.11 -2.90
C LEU A 423 10.70 -3.40 -3.18
N ASN A 424 10.44 -3.93 -4.38
CA ASN A 424 9.19 -4.55 -4.84
C ASN A 424 8.81 -5.76 -3.96
N ILE A 425 8.58 -5.56 -2.67
CA ILE A 425 8.15 -6.61 -1.74
C ILE A 425 6.72 -6.95 -2.13
N ILE A 426 6.56 -8.11 -2.75
CA ILE A 426 5.24 -8.70 -3.01
C ILE A 426 4.62 -8.98 -1.64
N HIS A 427 3.77 -8.05 -1.19
CA HIS A 427 2.89 -8.25 -0.04
C HIS A 427 1.91 -9.38 -0.40
N GLY A 428 1.75 -10.39 0.45
CA GLY A 428 1.01 -11.63 0.12
C GLY A 428 1.10 -12.71 1.19
N TYR A 429 0.90 -13.98 0.80
CA TYR A 429 0.96 -15.17 1.69
C TYR A 429 2.19 -15.19 2.61
N ILE A 430 3.34 -14.72 2.12
CA ILE A 430 4.62 -14.65 2.87
C ILE A 430 4.48 -13.84 4.17
N LEU A 431 3.52 -12.91 4.25
CA LEU A 431 3.29 -12.07 5.43
C LEU A 431 2.54 -12.78 6.57
N LYS A 432 1.92 -13.94 6.36
CA LYS A 432 1.15 -14.62 7.43
C LYS A 432 2.00 -14.88 8.69
N LYS A 433 3.17 -15.50 8.52
CA LYS A 433 4.09 -15.77 9.65
C LYS A 433 4.55 -14.47 10.33
N PRO A 434 5.00 -13.43 9.60
CA PRO A 434 5.27 -12.11 10.18
C PRO A 434 4.11 -11.47 10.95
N LEU A 435 2.87 -11.59 10.43
CA LEU A 435 1.67 -11.05 11.06
C LEU A 435 1.39 -11.74 12.41
N ILE A 436 1.36 -13.07 12.43
CA ILE A 436 1.20 -13.87 13.66
C ILE A 436 2.25 -13.46 14.70
N ARG A 437 3.53 -13.41 14.27
CA ARG A 437 4.64 -13.07 15.18
C ARG A 437 4.52 -11.63 15.72
N LEU A 438 4.13 -10.66 14.90
CA LEU A 438 3.93 -9.29 15.36
C LEU A 438 2.78 -9.19 16.38
N VAL A 439 1.66 -9.90 16.17
CA VAL A 439 0.57 -9.97 17.16
C VAL A 439 1.06 -10.60 18.47
N ASN A 440 1.81 -11.70 18.40
CA ASN A 440 2.42 -12.32 19.57
C ASN A 440 3.34 -11.37 20.33
N ILE A 441 4.17 -10.60 19.61
CA ILE A 441 5.05 -9.60 20.23
C ILE A 441 4.24 -8.51 20.91
N ILE A 442 3.17 -8.01 20.28
CA ILE A 442 2.29 -6.99 20.86
C ILE A 442 1.67 -7.49 22.16
N ASN A 443 1.20 -8.74 22.21
CA ASN A 443 0.74 -9.35 23.45
C ASN A 443 1.86 -9.45 24.50
N ASP A 444 3.00 -10.02 24.11
CA ASP A 444 4.14 -10.25 25.01
C ASP A 444 4.68 -8.95 25.64
N ILE A 445 4.58 -7.79 24.96
CA ILE A 445 4.93 -6.47 25.52
C ILE A 445 4.23 -6.18 26.85
N PHE A 446 2.96 -6.59 26.99
CA PHE A 446 2.15 -6.27 28.15
C PHE A 446 2.22 -7.31 29.26
N ARG A 447 2.85 -8.47 29.01
CA ARG A 447 3.12 -9.48 30.05
C ARG A 447 4.21 -8.99 31.04
N THR A 448 4.25 -9.63 32.21
CA THR A 448 5.22 -9.31 33.27
C THR A 448 6.50 -10.12 33.12
N LYS A 449 7.59 -9.70 33.78
CA LYS A 449 8.83 -10.49 33.84
C LYS A 449 8.60 -11.90 34.41
N GLY A 450 7.84 -11.99 35.50
CA GLY A 450 7.53 -13.27 36.16
C GLY A 450 6.80 -14.26 35.26
N PHE A 451 6.00 -13.78 34.29
CA PHE A 451 5.37 -14.63 33.28
C PHE A 451 6.42 -15.39 32.46
N PHE A 452 7.42 -14.69 31.91
CA PHE A 452 8.46 -15.32 31.09
C PHE A 452 9.40 -16.22 31.89
N GLU A 453 9.68 -15.87 33.14
CA GLU A 453 10.46 -16.73 34.05
C GLU A 453 9.71 -18.02 34.37
N ASN A 454 8.39 -17.93 34.58
CA ASN A 454 7.54 -19.09 34.75
C ASN A 454 7.50 -19.97 33.50
N GLU A 455 7.39 -19.36 32.32
CA GLU A 455 7.43 -20.06 31.02
C GLU A 455 8.73 -20.88 30.88
N ILE A 456 9.88 -20.27 31.17
CA ILE A 456 11.19 -20.95 31.12
C ILE A 456 11.27 -22.09 32.13
N ARG A 457 10.86 -21.87 33.38
CA ARG A 457 10.88 -22.89 34.44
C ARG A 457 9.99 -24.08 34.07
N ASN A 458 8.78 -23.81 33.59
CA ASN A 458 7.85 -24.85 33.17
C ASN A 458 8.37 -25.62 31.96
N PHE A 459 8.95 -24.93 30.97
CA PHE A 459 9.59 -25.56 29.82
C PHE A 459 10.71 -26.52 30.25
N GLN A 460 11.61 -26.07 31.13
CA GLN A 460 12.69 -26.91 31.64
C GLN A 460 12.18 -28.12 32.41
N LYS A 461 11.17 -27.94 33.28
CA LYS A 461 10.54 -29.01 34.06
C LYS A 461 9.88 -30.07 33.17
N ILE A 462 9.06 -29.64 32.21
CA ILE A 462 8.38 -30.57 31.30
C ILE A 462 9.42 -31.28 30.43
N LYS A 463 10.38 -30.54 29.87
CA LYS A 463 11.46 -31.12 29.06
C LYS A 463 12.32 -32.14 29.81
N SER A 464 12.62 -31.91 31.10
CA SER A 464 13.36 -32.89 31.92
C SER A 464 12.53 -34.14 32.20
N ASN A 465 11.25 -33.98 32.53
CA ASN A 465 10.35 -35.09 32.87
C ASN A 465 10.13 -36.05 31.69
N TYR A 466 10.21 -35.54 30.46
CA TYR A 466 9.94 -36.29 29.24
C TYR A 466 11.18 -36.50 28.36
N LYS A 467 12.39 -36.31 28.91
CA LYS A 467 13.66 -36.43 28.17
C LYS A 467 13.85 -37.81 27.51
N SER A 468 13.31 -38.87 28.12
CA SER A 468 13.35 -40.23 27.57
C SER A 468 12.61 -40.37 26.24
N LEU A 469 11.61 -39.52 25.94
CA LEU A 469 10.84 -39.61 24.71
C LEU A 469 11.62 -39.18 23.46
N ASN A 470 12.74 -38.47 23.64
CA ASN A 470 13.62 -38.05 22.53
C ASN A 470 14.25 -39.25 21.80
N LYS A 471 14.28 -40.43 22.43
CA LYS A 471 14.82 -41.68 21.87
C LYS A 471 13.92 -42.84 22.30
N GLY A 472 12.98 -43.21 21.44
CA GLY A 472 12.10 -44.34 21.69
C GLY A 472 11.36 -44.75 20.42
N LEU A 473 10.53 -45.79 20.53
CA LEU A 473 9.68 -46.23 19.42
C LEU A 473 8.26 -46.37 19.92
N TRP A 474 7.35 -45.63 19.30
CA TRP A 474 6.01 -45.42 19.80
C TRP A 474 4.98 -45.53 18.69
N ILE A 475 3.77 -45.93 19.04
CA ILE A 475 2.61 -45.92 18.16
C ILE A 475 1.74 -44.73 18.58
N LEU A 476 1.39 -43.90 17.60
CA LEU A 476 0.48 -42.77 17.70
C LEU A 476 -0.56 -42.94 16.60
N ASP A 477 -1.75 -43.42 16.94
CA ASP A 477 -2.77 -43.87 15.97
C ASP A 477 -2.15 -44.84 14.93
N GLN A 478 -2.17 -44.48 13.64
CA GLN A 478 -1.51 -45.26 12.57
C GLN A 478 -0.02 -44.93 12.35
N TYR A 479 0.57 -44.00 13.11
CA TYR A 479 1.94 -43.54 12.91
C TYR A 479 2.92 -44.24 13.86
N LEU A 480 4.05 -44.64 13.30
CA LEU A 480 5.22 -45.08 14.08
C LEU A 480 6.11 -43.87 14.35
N ILE A 481 6.30 -43.51 15.62
CA ILE A 481 7.04 -42.31 16.06
C ILE A 481 8.37 -42.74 16.69
N HIS A 482 9.47 -42.14 16.26
CA HIS A 482 10.82 -42.48 16.77
C HIS A 482 11.42 -41.45 17.73
N SER A 483 10.80 -40.29 17.85
CA SER A 483 11.19 -39.23 18.77
C SER A 483 10.01 -38.31 19.05
N VAL A 484 9.94 -37.81 20.27
CA VAL A 484 9.00 -36.76 20.68
C VAL A 484 9.76 -35.66 21.38
N GLU A 485 9.51 -34.40 21.01
CA GLU A 485 10.16 -33.23 21.60
C GLU A 485 9.13 -32.19 22.07
N ILE A 486 9.35 -31.63 23.25
CA ILE A 486 8.65 -30.41 23.68
C ILE A 486 9.45 -29.20 23.20
N ILE A 487 8.83 -28.37 22.37
CA ILE A 487 9.50 -27.22 21.72
C ILE A 487 9.07 -25.86 22.27
N ALA A 488 7.90 -25.77 22.90
CA ALA A 488 7.45 -24.56 23.57
C ALA A 488 6.47 -24.88 24.71
N VAL A 489 6.40 -23.98 25.70
CA VAL A 489 5.40 -23.98 26.76
C VAL A 489 4.88 -22.56 26.89
N ARG A 490 3.59 -22.40 27.23
CA ARG A 490 2.99 -21.11 27.55
C ARG A 490 1.79 -21.36 28.46
N ASN A 491 1.75 -20.67 29.60
CA ASN A 491 0.80 -20.97 30.68
C ASN A 491 0.85 -22.46 31.08
N ASN A 492 -0.30 -23.14 31.02
CA ASN A 492 -0.45 -24.57 31.30
C ASN A 492 -0.43 -25.43 30.02
N TYR A 493 -0.13 -24.84 28.87
CA TYR A 493 -0.10 -25.53 27.58
C TYR A 493 1.34 -25.75 27.11
N SER A 494 1.53 -26.79 26.32
CA SER A 494 2.82 -27.16 25.75
C SER A 494 2.67 -27.57 24.29
N LEU A 495 3.65 -27.22 23.45
CA LEU A 495 3.70 -27.63 22.05
C LEU A 495 4.66 -28.81 21.91
N TRP A 496 4.13 -29.93 21.44
CA TRP A 496 4.83 -31.19 21.26
C TRP A 496 5.02 -31.48 19.77
N VAL A 497 6.17 -32.05 19.43
CA VAL A 497 6.56 -32.46 18.08
C VAL A 497 6.76 -33.97 18.10
N PHE A 498 6.10 -34.67 17.19
CA PHE A 498 6.25 -36.12 17.00
C PHE A 498 6.93 -36.37 15.66
N TYR A 499 8.02 -37.12 15.68
CA TYR A 499 8.81 -37.43 14.49
C TYR A 499 8.47 -38.83 13.97
N PRO A 500 7.68 -38.94 12.88
CA PRO A 500 7.28 -40.23 12.34
C PRO A 500 8.41 -40.92 11.57
N VAL A 501 8.48 -42.24 11.68
CA VAL A 501 9.30 -43.12 10.84
C VAL A 501 8.73 -43.11 9.43
N ARG A 502 9.56 -42.74 8.44
CA ARG A 502 9.15 -42.66 7.03
C ARG A 502 9.61 -43.90 6.26
N ARG A 503 8.80 -44.34 5.30
CA ARG A 503 9.14 -45.48 4.42
C ARG A 503 10.19 -45.12 3.36
N ARG A 504 10.19 -43.88 2.91
CA ARG A 504 11.13 -43.33 1.92
C ARG A 504 11.66 -42.02 2.47
N TYR A 505 12.97 -41.82 2.46
CA TYR A 505 13.64 -40.58 2.84
C TYR A 505 14.83 -40.37 1.90
N PRO A 506 15.11 -39.14 1.43
CA PRO A 506 14.41 -37.89 1.71
C PRO A 506 13.25 -37.60 0.73
N HIS A 507 12.90 -38.56 -0.14
CA HIS A 507 11.92 -38.37 -1.22
C HIS A 507 10.58 -39.04 -0.94
N ASN A 508 9.50 -38.39 -1.35
CA ASN A 508 8.15 -38.95 -1.32
C ASN A 508 7.95 -40.00 -2.43
N GLU A 509 6.74 -40.57 -2.49
CA GLU A 509 6.41 -41.61 -3.47
C GLU A 509 6.55 -41.14 -4.94
N LYS A 510 6.46 -39.83 -5.18
CA LYS A 510 6.60 -39.19 -6.49
C LYS A 510 8.05 -38.79 -6.81
N GLY A 511 9.03 -39.12 -5.95
CA GLY A 511 10.43 -38.77 -6.13
C GLY A 511 10.78 -37.32 -5.78
N ASN A 512 9.84 -36.52 -5.29
CA ASN A 512 10.10 -35.15 -4.85
C ASN A 512 10.65 -35.16 -3.42
N MET A 513 11.54 -34.21 -3.07
CA MET A 513 11.94 -34.03 -1.67
C MET A 513 10.70 -33.80 -0.79
N TYR A 514 10.65 -34.47 0.36
CA TYR A 514 9.61 -34.24 1.35
C TYR A 514 9.65 -32.80 1.85
N ALA A 515 8.49 -32.17 1.98
CA ALA A 515 8.31 -31.19 3.03
C ALA A 515 8.35 -31.98 4.35
N PHE A 516 9.45 -31.89 5.09
CA PHE A 516 9.54 -32.55 6.39
C PHE A 516 8.57 -31.86 7.35
N GLU A 517 7.36 -32.40 7.46
CA GLU A 517 6.35 -31.94 8.41
C GLU A 517 6.25 -32.96 9.54
N PRO A 518 6.90 -32.70 10.68
CA PRO A 518 6.58 -33.38 11.93
C PRO A 518 5.09 -33.25 12.25
N LEU A 519 4.56 -34.15 13.07
CA LEU A 519 3.23 -33.96 13.63
C LEU A 519 3.35 -33.04 14.85
N PHE A 520 2.40 -32.13 15.02
CA PHE A 520 2.38 -31.18 16.12
C PHE A 520 1.10 -31.32 16.91
N ALA A 521 1.19 -31.22 18.24
CA ALA A 521 0.00 -31.13 19.09
C ALA A 521 0.20 -30.10 20.20
N VAL A 522 -0.85 -29.31 20.45
CA VAL A 522 -0.93 -28.41 21.59
C VAL A 522 -1.58 -29.17 22.74
N ILE A 523 -0.79 -29.46 23.78
CA ILE A 523 -1.16 -30.33 24.89
C ILE A 523 -1.50 -29.49 26.12
N LYS A 524 -2.69 -29.72 26.68
CA LYS A 524 -3.24 -29.11 27.89
C LYS A 524 -2.95 -29.96 29.13
N HIS A 525 -3.08 -31.29 29.00
CA HIS A 525 -2.77 -32.24 30.07
C HIS A 525 -2.00 -33.44 29.54
N HIS A 526 -1.14 -34.01 30.38
CA HIS A 526 -0.31 -35.16 30.03
C HIS A 526 -0.08 -36.05 31.27
N LYS A 527 -0.15 -37.37 31.10
CA LYS A 527 0.05 -38.34 32.19
C LYS A 527 0.51 -39.69 31.65
N PHE A 528 1.45 -40.34 32.34
CA PHE A 528 1.78 -41.74 32.08
C PHE A 528 0.77 -42.67 32.78
N ILE A 529 0.27 -43.66 32.03
CA ILE A 529 -0.63 -44.71 32.51
C ILE A 529 -0.14 -46.02 31.89
N ASN A 530 0.35 -46.97 32.70
CA ASN A 530 0.82 -48.28 32.25
C ASN A 530 1.84 -48.19 31.09
N ASP A 531 2.88 -47.37 31.26
CA ASP A 531 3.93 -47.08 30.25
C ASP A 531 3.47 -46.37 28.96
N SER A 532 2.17 -46.24 28.73
CA SER A 532 1.61 -45.35 27.70
C SER A 532 1.57 -43.91 28.19
N LEU A 533 1.86 -42.97 27.29
CA LEU A 533 1.66 -41.55 27.55
C LEU A 533 0.30 -41.12 27.01
N THR A 534 -0.61 -40.78 27.91
CA THR A 534 -1.88 -40.15 27.57
C THR A 534 -1.71 -38.64 27.54
N LEU A 535 -2.14 -38.01 26.44
CA LEU A 535 -2.13 -36.58 26.21
C LEU A 535 -3.56 -36.10 25.96
N ILE A 536 -3.92 -34.94 26.50
CA ILE A 536 -5.16 -34.23 26.21
C ILE A 536 -4.79 -32.94 25.50
N THR A 537 -5.31 -32.75 24.30
CA THR A 537 -5.05 -31.57 23.47
C THR A 537 -5.80 -30.34 23.97
N TYR A 538 -5.56 -29.18 23.35
CA TYR A 538 -6.22 -27.92 23.71
C TYR A 538 -7.74 -27.92 23.43
N ASP A 539 -8.19 -28.73 22.47
CA ASP A 539 -9.58 -28.99 22.09
C ASP A 539 -10.14 -30.27 22.75
N ASP A 540 -9.52 -30.69 23.86
CA ASP A 540 -9.93 -31.81 24.71
C ASP A 540 -9.98 -33.19 24.00
N MET A 541 -9.30 -33.34 22.85
CA MET A 541 -9.07 -34.65 22.23
C MET A 541 -8.04 -35.44 23.02
N LYS A 542 -8.32 -36.74 23.23
CA LYS A 542 -7.39 -37.68 23.85
C LYS A 542 -6.49 -38.30 22.79
N ILE A 543 -5.19 -38.18 22.99
CA ILE A 543 -4.14 -38.82 22.19
C ILE A 543 -3.37 -39.80 23.09
N GLU A 544 -3.03 -40.97 22.57
CA GLU A 544 -2.24 -41.96 23.30
C GLU A 544 -0.98 -42.34 22.52
N LEU A 545 0.16 -42.32 23.22
CA LEU A 545 1.45 -42.72 22.68
C LEU A 545 1.88 -44.02 23.38
N ILE A 546 1.83 -45.12 22.63
CA ILE A 546 2.01 -46.48 23.15
C ILE A 546 3.42 -46.97 22.78
N PRO A 547 4.27 -47.39 23.73
CA PRO A 547 5.58 -47.94 23.41
C PRO A 547 5.46 -49.22 22.58
N THR A 548 6.36 -49.44 21.61
CA THR A 548 6.33 -50.65 20.78
C THR A 548 7.72 -51.27 20.62
N ASN A 549 7.79 -52.57 20.91
CA ASN A 549 8.98 -53.40 20.73
C ASN A 549 8.77 -54.48 19.65
N LYS A 550 7.75 -54.33 18.79
CA LYS A 550 7.50 -55.29 17.71
C LYS A 550 8.66 -55.30 16.73
N THR A 551 9.16 -56.48 16.37
CA THR A 551 10.29 -56.65 15.44
C THR A 551 10.09 -55.89 14.13
N GLU A 552 8.89 -55.95 13.55
CA GLU A 552 8.54 -55.23 12.32
C GLU A 552 8.70 -53.70 12.43
N ASN A 553 8.43 -53.12 13.60
CA ASN A 553 8.54 -51.69 13.84
C ASN A 553 10.01 -51.28 14.01
N ILE A 554 10.79 -52.12 14.68
CA ILE A 554 12.24 -51.94 14.82
C ILE A 554 12.92 -52.00 13.45
N GLU A 555 12.51 -52.92 12.57
CA GLU A 555 13.00 -53.03 11.20
C GLU A 555 12.66 -51.79 10.36
N LYS A 556 11.42 -51.30 10.45
CA LYS A 556 11.01 -50.03 9.80
C LYS A 556 11.88 -48.86 10.27
N LEU A 557 12.17 -48.76 11.57
CA LEU A 557 13.05 -47.72 12.11
C LEU A 557 14.48 -47.85 11.57
N LYS A 558 15.06 -49.05 11.59
CA LYS A 558 16.41 -49.31 11.07
C LYS A 558 16.52 -48.96 9.58
N HIS A 559 15.50 -49.31 8.79
CA HIS A 559 15.44 -48.94 7.38
C HIS A 559 15.43 -47.42 7.19
N TYR A 560 14.60 -46.71 7.96
CA TYR A 560 14.55 -45.25 7.92
C TYR A 560 15.88 -44.61 8.32
N GLN A 561 16.55 -45.11 9.36
CA GLN A 561 17.87 -44.63 9.78
C GLN A 561 18.92 -44.83 8.69
N SER A 562 18.94 -46.01 8.05
CA SER A 562 19.83 -46.28 6.91
C SER A 562 19.59 -45.34 5.73
N GLN A 563 18.35 -44.93 5.47
CA GLN A 563 18.03 -43.91 4.47
C GLN A 563 18.58 -42.53 4.86
N ILE A 564 18.51 -42.13 6.13
CA ILE A 564 19.11 -40.87 6.60
C ILE A 564 20.63 -40.90 6.41
N ASP A 565 21.27 -41.99 6.85
CA ASP A 565 22.73 -42.13 6.82
C ASP A 565 23.29 -42.18 5.39
N SER A 566 22.50 -42.70 4.44
CA SER A 566 22.85 -42.73 3.01
C SER A 566 22.47 -41.45 2.25
N THR A 567 21.76 -40.51 2.88
CA THR A 567 21.37 -39.24 2.25
C THR A 567 22.54 -38.27 2.20
N THR A 568 22.69 -37.56 1.08
CA THR A 568 23.75 -36.56 0.91
C THR A 568 23.62 -35.41 1.92
N ASP A 569 24.76 -34.84 2.34
CA ASP A 569 24.81 -33.69 3.25
C ASP A 569 23.96 -32.51 2.77
N LYS A 570 23.92 -32.27 1.45
CA LYS A 570 23.10 -31.22 0.85
C LYS A 570 21.62 -31.45 1.14
N ASN A 571 21.13 -32.66 0.89
CA ASN A 571 19.71 -32.99 1.12
C ASN A 571 19.38 -32.96 2.61
N ASN A 572 20.27 -33.48 3.48
CA ASN A 572 20.09 -33.40 4.93
C ASN A 572 20.00 -31.94 5.43
N LYS A 573 20.82 -31.02 4.90
CA LYS A 573 20.73 -29.58 5.22
C LYS A 573 19.40 -28.95 4.76
N ILE A 574 18.90 -29.32 3.59
CA ILE A 574 17.60 -28.84 3.09
C ILE A 574 16.46 -29.34 4.00
N MET A 575 16.51 -30.61 4.41
CA MET A 575 15.52 -31.21 5.30
C MET A 575 15.54 -30.57 6.68
N GLU A 576 16.72 -30.35 7.28
CA GLU A 576 16.82 -29.69 8.58
C GLU A 576 16.34 -28.23 8.51
N SER A 577 16.68 -27.50 7.44
CA SER A 577 16.16 -26.13 7.22
C SER A 577 14.63 -26.11 7.08
N SER A 578 14.05 -27.08 6.35
CA SER A 578 12.58 -27.22 6.25
C SER A 578 11.95 -27.50 7.61
N LYS A 579 12.55 -28.39 8.40
CA LYS A 579 12.11 -28.74 9.76
C LYS A 579 12.18 -27.54 10.69
N GLU A 580 13.30 -26.81 10.74
CA GLU A 580 13.47 -25.61 11.54
C GLU A 580 12.46 -24.52 11.17
N ASN A 581 12.20 -24.33 9.88
CA ASN A 581 11.21 -23.37 9.40
C ASN A 581 9.79 -23.73 9.84
N SER A 582 9.43 -25.02 9.76
CA SER A 582 8.14 -25.57 10.20
C SER A 582 7.97 -25.43 11.72
N ILE A 583 8.95 -25.87 12.51
CA ILE A 583 8.98 -25.71 13.97
C ILE A 583 8.82 -24.23 14.35
N GLY A 584 9.60 -23.35 13.72
CA GLY A 584 9.54 -21.92 13.98
C GLY A 584 8.17 -21.30 13.63
N TYR A 585 7.48 -21.80 12.61
CA TYR A 585 6.12 -21.37 12.29
C TYR A 585 5.11 -21.89 13.33
N GLN A 586 5.18 -23.16 13.68
CA GLN A 586 4.27 -23.79 14.66
C GLN A 586 4.41 -23.20 16.06
N ILE A 587 5.61 -22.79 16.47
CA ILE A 587 5.81 -22.06 17.74
C ILE A 587 5.02 -20.74 17.72
N GLU A 588 5.04 -19.99 16.61
CA GLU A 588 4.30 -18.73 16.52
C GLU A 588 2.78 -18.97 16.51
N VAL A 589 2.30 -20.01 15.82
CA VAL A 589 0.88 -20.41 15.84
C VAL A 589 0.44 -20.82 17.24
N PHE A 590 1.24 -21.65 17.93
CA PHE A 590 0.96 -22.07 19.31
C PHE A 590 0.87 -20.88 20.27
N LYS A 591 1.86 -19.97 20.22
CA LYS A 591 1.85 -18.76 21.05
C LYS A 591 0.62 -17.92 20.78
N HIS A 592 0.23 -17.80 19.52
CA HIS A 592 -0.93 -17.02 19.10
C HIS A 592 -2.25 -17.62 19.59
N LEU A 593 -2.41 -18.94 19.42
CA LEU A 593 -3.59 -19.68 19.89
C LEU A 593 -3.78 -19.54 21.40
N ILE A 594 -2.69 -19.62 22.17
CA ILE A 594 -2.73 -19.58 23.64
C ILE A 594 -2.71 -18.15 24.20
N SER A 595 -2.56 -17.11 23.37
CA SER A 595 -2.41 -15.72 23.82
C SER A 595 -3.60 -15.16 24.60
N VAL A 596 -4.81 -15.70 24.36
CA VAL A 596 -6.06 -15.28 25.03
C VAL A 596 -6.15 -15.79 26.47
N TYR A 597 -5.45 -16.90 26.78
CA TYR A 597 -5.38 -17.50 28.09
C TYR A 597 -4.25 -16.88 28.94
#